data_AF-A0A0Q5XLT9-F1
#
_entry.id   AF-A0A0Q5XLT9-F1
#
_cell.length_a   1.000
_cell.length_b   1.000
_cell.length_c   1.000
_cell.angle_alpha   90.00
_cell.angle_beta   90.00
_cell.angle_gamma   90.00
#
_symmetry.space_group_name_H-M   'P 1'
#
loop_
_entity.id
_entity.type
_entity.pdbx_description
1 polymer ?
#
loop_
_entity_poly.entity_id
_entity_poly.type
_entity_poly.pdbx_seq_one_letter_code
_entity_poly.pdbx_strand_id
1 'polypeptide(L)'
;MGDVWQADVSAGDCEDIGITKKRKLMSLGWSATALRLAVAGTREGKRHAVLVVKRSDGDLVLDNRTSRIRPFRQGGISWIKIQSGENRRLRFAL
;
A
#
# COMPACT_ATOMS: atom_id res chain seq x y z
N MET A 1 22.01 -1.26 16.15
CA MET A 1 21.08 -2.39 15.89
C MET A 1 20.20 -1.96 14.75
N GLY A 2 20.69 -2.15 13.53
CA GLY A 2 20.01 -1.75 12.30
C GLY A 2 19.37 -2.98 11.71
N ASP A 3 18.07 -2.92 11.48
CA ASP A 3 17.34 -3.93 10.72
C ASP A 3 17.94 -3.99 9.31
N VAL A 4 18.79 -5.00 9.14
CA VAL A 4 19.33 -5.40 7.85
C VAL A 4 18.18 -6.04 7.07
N TRP A 5 17.85 -5.42 5.95
CA TRP A 5 16.89 -5.91 4.97
C TRP A 5 17.45 -7.19 4.32
N GLN A 6 17.19 -8.35 4.93
CA GLN A 6 17.54 -9.64 4.36
C GLN A 6 16.44 -10.10 3.39
N ALA A 7 16.80 -10.05 2.11
CA ALA A 7 16.06 -10.65 1.02
C ALA A 7 16.38 -12.15 0.96
N ASP A 8 15.66 -12.99 1.72
CA ASP A 8 15.41 -14.40 1.35
C ASP A 8 14.34 -15.08 2.23
N VAL A 9 13.09 -14.58 2.15
CA VAL A 9 11.89 -15.33 2.58
C VAL A 9 10.80 -15.06 1.54
N SER A 10 10.51 -16.07 0.71
CA SER A 10 9.45 -16.15 -0.31
C SER A 10 8.79 -14.83 -0.75
N ALA A 11 9.34 -14.19 -1.78
CA ALA A 11 8.80 -13.00 -2.45
C ALA A 11 8.71 -11.73 -1.57
N GLY A 12 9.77 -10.91 -1.64
CA GLY A 12 9.91 -9.58 -1.01
C GLY A 12 8.60 -8.90 -0.64
N ASP A 13 8.41 -8.80 0.68
CA ASP A 13 7.24 -8.29 1.39
C ASP A 13 6.51 -7.19 0.62
N CYS A 14 5.19 -7.31 0.52
CA CYS A 14 4.27 -6.46 -0.25
C CYS A 14 4.56 -4.94 -0.20
N GLU A 15 5.27 -4.45 0.82
CA GLU A 15 5.82 -3.09 0.91
C GLU A 15 6.75 -2.72 -0.27
N ASP A 16 7.67 -3.58 -0.69
CA ASP A 16 8.58 -3.32 -1.81
C ASP A 16 7.85 -3.20 -3.15
N ILE A 17 6.84 -4.04 -3.32
CA ILE A 17 5.98 -4.02 -4.51
C ILE A 17 5.12 -2.76 -4.50
N GLY A 18 4.61 -2.35 -3.33
CA GLY A 18 3.93 -1.08 -3.16
C GLY A 18 4.84 0.12 -3.49
N ILE A 19 6.09 0.12 -3.02
CA ILE A 19 7.08 1.17 -3.30
C ILE A 19 7.40 1.23 -4.79
N THR A 20 7.57 0.08 -5.44
CA THR A 20 7.88 -0.01 -6.88
C THR A 20 6.71 0.51 -7.72
N LYS A 21 5.47 0.10 -7.43
CA LYS A 21 4.27 0.62 -8.11
C LYS A 21 4.11 2.12 -7.89
N LYS A 22 4.35 2.62 -6.67
CA LYS A 22 4.34 4.05 -6.36
C LYS A 22 5.36 4.82 -7.20
N ARG A 23 6.61 4.35 -7.28
CA ARG A 23 7.65 4.95 -8.12
C ARG A 23 7.27 4.97 -9.60
N LYS A 24 6.70 3.87 -10.10
CA LYS A 24 6.23 3.79 -11.50
C LYS A 24 5.13 4.81 -11.79
N LEU A 25 4.13 4.93 -10.91
CA LEU A 25 3.05 5.91 -11.06
C LEU A 25 3.58 7.36 -10.97
N MET A 26 4.52 7.64 -10.08
CA MET A 26 5.18 8.95 -10.03
C MET A 26 5.91 9.27 -11.33
N SER A 27 6.61 8.29 -11.92
CA SER A 27 7.26 8.46 -13.23
C SER A 27 6.26 8.69 -14.38
N LEU A 28 4.99 8.32 -14.20
CA LEU A 28 3.90 8.59 -15.15
C LEU A 28 3.19 9.92 -14.87
N GLY A 29 3.70 10.74 -13.94
CA GLY A 29 3.15 12.07 -13.62
C GLY A 29 2.16 12.10 -12.45
N TRP A 30 1.94 10.99 -11.75
CA TRP A 30 1.07 10.98 -10.57
C TRP A 30 1.74 11.65 -9.37
N SER A 31 1.00 12.50 -8.66
CA SER A 31 1.50 13.14 -7.44
C SER A 31 1.84 12.11 -6.36
N ALA A 32 3.00 12.24 -5.72
CA ALA A 32 3.41 11.40 -4.60
C ALA A 32 2.42 11.45 -3.41
N THR A 33 1.73 12.58 -3.24
CA THR A 33 0.73 12.80 -2.18
C THR A 33 -0.58 12.06 -2.44
N ALA A 34 -0.86 11.75 -3.71
CA ALA A 34 -2.00 10.95 -4.12
C ALA A 34 -1.75 9.44 -3.90
N LEU A 35 -0.50 9.02 -3.68
CA LEU A 35 -0.12 7.61 -3.58
C LEU A 35 0.27 7.25 -2.14
N ARG A 36 -0.51 6.39 -1.48
CA ARG A 36 -0.31 6.00 -0.08
C ARG A 36 -0.18 4.49 0.05
N LEU A 37 0.81 4.01 0.80
CA LEU A 37 0.89 2.59 1.15
C LEU A 37 -0.04 2.29 2.32
N ALA A 38 -0.84 1.24 2.24
CA ALA A 38 -1.68 0.79 3.34
C ALA A 38 -1.42 -0.68 3.63
N VAL A 39 -1.64 -1.09 4.88
CA VAL A 39 -1.58 -2.47 5.34
C VAL A 39 -2.99 -2.89 5.72
N ALA A 40 -3.47 -3.95 5.10
CA ALA A 40 -4.74 -4.59 5.38
C ALA A 40 -4.51 -5.95 6.07
N GLY A 41 -5.42 -6.32 6.97
CA GLY A 41 -5.58 -7.67 7.48
C GLY A 41 -6.37 -8.50 6.48
N THR A 42 -5.85 -9.68 6.18
CA THR A 42 -6.53 -10.70 5.39
C THR A 42 -7.42 -11.55 6.29
N ARG A 43 -8.39 -12.25 5.70
CA ARG A 43 -9.29 -13.18 6.42
C ARG A 43 -8.55 -14.32 7.12
N GLU A 44 -7.32 -14.61 6.67
CA GLU A 44 -6.41 -15.61 7.24
C GLU A 44 -5.58 -15.05 8.41
N GLY A 45 -5.84 -13.80 8.86
CA GLY A 45 -5.09 -13.15 9.95
C GLY A 45 -3.72 -12.59 9.53
N LYS A 46 -3.34 -12.73 8.27
CA LYS A 46 -2.06 -12.20 7.75
C LYS A 46 -2.16 -10.72 7.40
N ARG A 47 -1.06 -9.99 7.55
CA ARG A 47 -0.93 -8.59 7.10
C ARG A 47 -0.55 -8.56 5.63
N HIS A 48 -1.12 -7.62 4.89
CA HIS A 48 -0.94 -7.48 3.45
C HIS A 48 -0.79 -6.01 3.07
N ALA A 49 0.30 -5.65 2.38
CA ALA A 49 0.50 -4.26 1.95
C ALA A 49 -0.10 -4.03 0.55
N VAL A 50 -0.77 -2.90 0.39
CA VAL A 50 -1.43 -2.48 -0.84
C VAL A 50 -1.14 -1.01 -1.11
N LEU A 51 -1.32 -0.58 -2.36
CA LEU A 51 -1.18 0.82 -2.73
C LEU A 51 -2.57 1.46 -2.86
N VAL A 52 -2.79 2.55 -2.13
CA VAL A 52 -3.99 3.37 -2.18
C VAL A 52 -3.73 4.61 -3.02
N VAL A 53 -4.60 4.87 -3.99
CA VAL A 53 -4.57 6.03 -4.87
C VAL A 53 -5.74 6.93 -4.50
N LYS A 54 -5.42 8.11 -3.98
CA LYS A 54 -6.37 9.18 -3.68
C LYS A 54 -6.78 9.85 -4.99
N ARG A 55 -8.07 9.85 -5.31
CA ARG A 55 -8.63 10.69 -6.37
C ARG A 55 -9.73 11.56 -5.78
N SER A 56 -10.08 12.63 -6.49
CA SER A 56 -11.16 13.56 -6.11
C SER A 56 -12.54 12.89 -6.06
N ASP A 57 -12.75 11.84 -6.85
CA ASP A 57 -14.00 11.07 -6.94
C ASP A 57 -14.01 9.79 -6.09
N GLY A 58 -12.90 9.47 -5.42
CA GLY A 58 -12.81 8.31 -4.53
C GLY A 58 -11.43 7.68 -4.44
N ASP A 59 -11.23 6.88 -3.40
CA ASP A 59 -9.96 6.22 -3.14
C ASP A 59 -9.97 4.81 -3.74
N LEU A 60 -8.93 4.48 -4.50
CA LEU A 60 -8.76 3.19 -5.16
C LEU A 60 -7.63 2.40 -4.51
N VAL A 61 -7.77 1.08 -4.47
CA VAL A 61 -6.79 0.15 -3.93
C VAL A 61 -6.26 -0.70 -5.07
N LEU A 62 -4.94 -0.67 -5.22
CA LEU A 62 -4.17 -1.55 -6.08
C LEU A 62 -3.53 -2.62 -5.21
N ASP A 63 -4.11 -3.80 -5.27
CA ASP A 63 -3.60 -4.99 -4.62
C ASP A 63 -2.50 -5.64 -5.49
N ASN A 64 -1.63 -6.44 -4.87
CA ASN A 64 -0.66 -7.27 -5.58
C ASN A 64 -1.10 -8.73 -5.77
N ARG A 65 -2.09 -9.20 -5.00
CA ARG A 65 -2.67 -10.55 -5.11
C ARG A 65 -3.74 -10.64 -6.19
N THR A 66 -4.25 -9.50 -6.66
CA THR A 66 -5.28 -9.44 -7.70
C THR A 66 -5.07 -8.24 -8.60
N SER A 67 -5.32 -8.42 -9.91
CA SER A 67 -5.34 -7.33 -10.89
C SER A 67 -6.59 -6.46 -10.80
N ARG A 68 -7.52 -6.78 -9.90
CA ARG A 68 -8.77 -6.02 -9.72
C ARG A 68 -8.51 -4.76 -8.89
N ILE A 69 -8.85 -3.61 -9.45
CA ILE A 69 -8.88 -2.33 -8.73
C ILE A 69 -10.16 -2.29 -7.89
N ARG A 70 -10.03 -1.98 -6.60
CA ARG A 70 -11.16 -1.97 -5.66
C ARG A 70 -11.31 -0.61 -4.97
N PRO A 71 -12.52 -0.18 -4.60
CA PRO A 71 -12.69 1.00 -3.74
C PRO A 71 -12.06 0.76 -2.36
N PHE A 72 -11.41 1.78 -1.78
CA PHE A 72 -10.83 1.70 -0.43
C PHE A 72 -11.87 1.41 0.65
N ARG A 73 -13.08 1.95 0.46
CA ARG A 73 -14.24 1.73 1.34
C ARG A 73 -15.01 0.44 1.05
N GLN A 74 -14.48 -0.46 0.21
CA GLN A 74 -15.17 -1.71 -0.06
C GLN A 74 -15.19 -2.58 1.20
N GLY A 75 -16.39 -3.02 1.59
CA GLY A 75 -16.59 -3.85 2.77
C GLY A 75 -15.79 -5.16 2.72
N GLY A 76 -15.32 -5.60 3.89
CA GLY A 76 -14.58 -6.86 4.06
C GLY A 76 -13.06 -6.74 4.10
N ILE A 77 -12.50 -5.51 4.07
CA ILE A 77 -11.07 -5.26 4.29
C ILE A 77 -10.88 -4.61 5.66
N SER A 78 -10.10 -5.26 6.53
CA SER A 78 -9.70 -4.70 7.82
C SER A 78 -8.41 -3.91 7.65
N TRP A 79 -8.48 -2.58 7.64
CA TRP A 79 -7.30 -1.74 7.53
C TRP A 79 -6.54 -1.70 8.86
N ILE A 80 -5.21 -1.79 8.80
CA ILE A 80 -4.34 -1.81 10.00
C ILE A 80 -3.54 -0.51 10.08
N LYS A 81 -2.89 -0.13 8.97
CA LYS A 81 -2.07 1.10 8.90
C LYS A 81 -2.15 1.74 7.52
N ILE A 82 -1.98 3.06 7.45
CA ILE A 82 -1.83 3.80 6.18
C ILE A 82 -0.71 4.83 6.28
N GLN A 83 0.10 4.93 5.24
CA GLN A 83 1.17 5.91 5.09
C GLN A 83 0.57 7.30 4.82
N SER A 84 1.16 8.32 5.45
CA SER A 84 0.81 9.71 5.18
C SER A 84 1.18 10.10 3.75
N GLY A 85 0.29 10.87 3.11
CA GLY A 85 0.55 11.44 1.78
C GLY A 85 1.62 12.54 1.81
N GLU A 86 1.71 13.28 2.91
CA GLU A 86 2.64 14.41 3.07
C GLU A 86 4.01 13.96 3.59
N ASN A 87 4.04 12.95 4.46
CA ASN A 87 5.28 12.46 5.05
C ASN A 87 5.40 10.93 4.94
N ARG A 88 6.26 10.47 4.03
CA ARG A 88 6.49 9.04 3.75
C ARG A 88 6.94 8.23 4.97
N ARG A 89 7.53 8.86 6.01
CA ARG A 89 7.99 8.18 7.22
C ARG A 89 6.86 7.95 8.23
N LEU A 90 5.74 8.68 8.12
CA LEU A 90 4.63 8.56 9.04
C LEU A 90 3.59 7.53 8.54
N ARG A 91 3.17 6.65 9.45
CA ARG A 91 2.08 5.69 9.23
C ARG A 91 1.08 5.83 10.37
N PHE A 92 -0.20 5.97 10.04
CA PHE A 92 -1.30 6.05 11.00
C PHE A 92 -1.97 4.68 11.12
N ALA A 93 -2.37 4.30 12.34
CA ALA A 93 -3.28 3.17 12.53
C ALA A 93 -4.70 3.58 12.09
N LEU A 94 -5.45 2.63 11.55
CA LEU A 94 -6.83 2.80 11.09
C LEU A 94 -7.81 2.00 11.94
#